data_AF-A0AAU7CUH4-F1
#
_entry.id   AF-A0AAU7CUH4-F1
#
_cell.length_a   1.000
_cell.length_b   1.000
_cell.length_c   1.000
_cell.angle_alpha   90.00
_cell.angle_beta   90.00
_cell.angle_gamma   90.00
#
_symmetry.space_group_name_H-M   'P 1'
#
loop_
_entity.id
_entity.type
_entity.pdbx_description
1 polymer ?
#
loop_
_entity_poly.entity_id
_entity_poly.type
_entity_poly.pdbx_seq_one_letter_code
_entity_poly.pdbx_strand_id
1 'polypeptide(L)'
;MLAEPEGVVVVDPSGFPKLGNESCGVDRQWCGRLREVDNCQLGVFLAYAAEAGYAPLDRRLYLPQEWANEEVRREKCHVPEDVEFQKTWRIALDLLDRSLPSLPHGWIVGDGELGRAAARPARGRSVSSSRSI
;
A
#
# COMPACT_ATOMS: atom_id res chain seq x y z
N MET A 1 7.10 -20.97 -13.36
CA MET A 1 5.97 -20.00 -13.32
C MET A 1 5.92 -19.46 -11.90
N LEU A 2 5.66 -18.17 -11.70
CA LEU A 2 5.69 -17.60 -10.34
C LEU A 2 4.46 -18.03 -9.51
N ALA A 3 3.26 -18.09 -10.09
CA ALA A 3 2.06 -18.40 -9.32
C ALA A 3 1.98 -19.87 -8.90
N GLU A 4 1.90 -20.12 -7.59
CA GLU A 4 1.87 -21.44 -6.97
C GLU A 4 1.02 -21.46 -5.68
N PRO A 5 0.53 -22.64 -5.21
CA PRO A 5 -0.35 -22.73 -4.04
C PRO A 5 0.26 -22.18 -2.74
N GLU A 6 1.57 -22.27 -2.56
CA GLU A 6 2.27 -21.80 -1.35
C GLU A 6 2.84 -20.39 -1.50
N GLY A 7 2.52 -19.69 -2.60
CA GLY A 7 2.97 -18.33 -2.81
C GLY A 7 2.49 -17.38 -1.72
N VAL A 8 3.28 -16.34 -1.50
CA VAL A 8 3.10 -15.33 -0.47
C VAL A 8 2.78 -13.99 -1.11
N VAL A 9 1.65 -13.41 -0.73
CA VAL A 9 1.30 -12.04 -1.10
C VAL A 9 1.76 -11.11 0.02
N VAL A 10 2.64 -10.18 -0.32
CA VAL A 10 3.20 -9.19 0.60
C VAL A 10 2.50 -7.86 0.37
N VAL A 11 2.01 -7.24 1.44
CA VAL A 11 1.42 -5.90 1.44
C VAL A 11 2.27 -4.96 2.28
N ASP A 12 2.74 -3.88 1.67
CA ASP A 12 3.61 -2.92 2.36
C ASP A 12 3.31 -1.47 1.93
N PRO A 13 3.00 -0.56 2.87
CA PRO A 13 3.07 0.87 2.65
C PRO A 13 4.52 1.34 2.66
N SER A 14 4.95 2.02 1.60
CA SER A 14 6.32 2.47 1.43
C SER A 14 6.37 3.97 1.15
N GLY A 15 7.33 4.64 1.78
CA GLY A 15 7.52 6.09 1.70
C GLY A 15 8.70 6.53 0.84
N PHE A 16 8.48 7.59 0.07
CA PHE A 16 9.43 8.18 -0.88
C PHE A 16 9.64 9.67 -0.53
N PRO A 17 10.72 9.99 0.20
CA PRO A 17 11.14 11.36 0.50
C PRO A 17 11.18 12.27 -0.73
N LYS A 18 10.78 13.52 -0.52
CA LYS A 18 10.71 14.56 -1.55
C LYS A 18 11.18 15.90 -0.98
N LEU A 19 11.79 16.71 -1.84
CA LEU A 19 12.29 18.03 -1.47
C LEU A 19 11.34 19.19 -1.81
N GLY A 20 10.19 18.91 -2.44
CA GLY A 20 9.23 19.94 -2.86
C GLY A 20 7.77 19.51 -2.74
N ASN A 21 6.86 20.40 -3.15
CA ASN A 21 5.41 20.28 -2.89
C ASN A 21 4.56 19.98 -4.13
N GLU A 22 5.24 19.72 -5.25
CA GLU A 22 4.65 19.61 -6.59
C GLU A 22 4.37 18.17 -7.02
N SER A 23 4.85 17.18 -6.26
CA SER A 23 4.57 15.77 -6.55
C SER A 23 3.24 15.35 -5.94
N CYS A 24 2.39 14.67 -6.70
CA CYS A 24 1.07 14.21 -6.26
C CYS A 24 1.08 13.54 -4.87
N GLY A 25 0.27 14.01 -3.93
CA GLY A 25 0.17 13.39 -2.60
C GLY A 25 1.43 13.50 -1.74
N VAL A 26 2.37 14.39 -2.07
CA VAL A 26 3.51 14.70 -1.20
C VAL A 26 3.04 15.55 -0.02
N ASP A 27 3.38 15.12 1.20
CA ASP A 27 3.00 15.83 2.42
C ASP A 27 3.95 15.48 3.56
N ARG A 28 3.90 16.23 4.67
CA ARG A 28 4.61 15.92 5.91
C ARG A 28 3.89 14.81 6.65
N GLN A 29 4.37 13.58 6.46
CA GLN A 29 3.77 12.37 7.01
C GLN A 29 4.86 11.38 7.44
N TRP A 30 4.47 10.36 8.21
CA TRP A 30 5.42 9.35 8.66
C TRP A 30 6.03 8.60 7.45
N CYS A 31 7.34 8.74 7.25
CA CYS A 31 8.07 8.07 6.20
C CYS A 31 8.74 6.82 6.76
N GLY A 32 8.18 5.64 6.51
CA GLY A 32 8.74 4.38 7.01
C GLY A 32 10.22 4.15 6.62
N ARG A 33 10.65 4.67 5.46
CA ARG A 33 12.04 4.59 4.98
C ARG A 33 13.02 5.43 5.80
N LEU A 34 12.58 6.61 6.26
CA LEU A 34 13.41 7.51 7.07
C LEU A 34 13.20 7.31 8.58
N ARG A 35 12.11 6.65 8.98
CA ARG A 35 11.67 6.46 10.37
C ARG A 35 11.40 7.79 11.09
N GLU A 36 10.88 8.77 10.36
CA GLU A 36 10.51 10.08 10.90
C GLU A 36 9.35 10.69 10.10
N VAL A 37 8.78 11.77 10.63
CA VAL A 37 7.79 12.59 9.90
C VAL A 37 8.53 13.58 9.02
N ASP A 38 8.47 13.36 7.72
CA ASP A 38 9.13 14.19 6.72
C ASP A 38 8.25 14.35 5.47
N ASN A 39 8.62 15.30 4.61
CA ASN A 39 7.97 15.53 3.33
C ASN A 39 8.21 14.32 2.41
N CYS A 40 7.18 13.50 2.20
CA CYS A 40 7.28 12.30 1.41
C CYS A 40 5.97 11.96 0.69
N GLN A 41 6.08 11.19 -0.39
CA GLN A 41 4.93 10.48 -0.98
C GLN A 41 4.83 9.10 -0.35
N LEU A 42 3.62 8.61 -0.14
CA LEU A 42 3.37 7.24 0.30
C LEU A 42 2.67 6.45 -0.80
N GLY A 43 3.02 5.18 -0.96
CA GLY A 43 2.28 4.24 -1.78
C GLY A 43 2.05 2.94 -1.03
N VAL A 44 0.93 2.28 -1.29
CA VAL A 44 0.69 0.91 -0.82
C VAL A 44 0.97 -0.02 -1.99
N PHE A 45 1.77 -1.06 -1.73
CA PHE A 45 2.25 -1.98 -2.76
C PHE A 45 1.87 -3.41 -2.40
N LEU A 46 1.54 -4.18 -3.44
CA LEU A 46 1.48 -5.63 -3.41
C LEU A 46 2.66 -6.21 -4.16
N ALA A 47 3.32 -7.18 -3.55
CA ALA A 47 4.28 -8.04 -4.22
C ALA A 47 3.87 -9.50 -4.02
N TYR A 48 4.27 -10.34 -4.96
CA TYR A 48 4.10 -11.78 -4.89
C TYR A 48 5.47 -12.43 -4.80
N ALA A 49 5.64 -13.37 -3.87
CA ALA A 49 6.86 -14.16 -3.69
C ALA A 49 6.54 -15.65 -3.71
N ALA A 50 7.38 -16.42 -4.38
CA ALA A 50 7.28 -17.86 -4.57
C ALA A 50 8.68 -18.46 -4.65
N GLU A 51 8.80 -19.79 -4.69
CA GLU A 51 10.10 -20.47 -4.82
C GLU A 51 10.86 -20.00 -6.07
N ALA A 52 10.15 -19.78 -7.18
CA ALA A 52 10.72 -19.33 -8.44
C ALA A 52 11.15 -17.85 -8.47
N GLY A 53 10.87 -17.06 -7.43
CA GLY A 53 11.25 -15.65 -7.31
C GLY A 53 10.12 -14.74 -6.84
N TYR A 54 10.22 -13.44 -7.14
CA TYR A 54 9.23 -12.44 -6.72
C TYR A 54 8.94 -11.43 -7.83
N ALA A 55 7.74 -10.83 -7.79
CA ALA A 55 7.31 -9.80 -8.73
C ALA A 55 6.38 -8.78 -8.05
N PRO A 56 6.43 -7.49 -8.45
CA PRO A 56 5.37 -6.54 -8.13
C PRO A 56 4.04 -7.03 -8.71
N LEU A 57 3.00 -7.00 -7.89
CA LEU A 57 1.65 -7.41 -8.29
C LEU A 57 0.78 -6.19 -8.54
N ASP A 58 0.80 -5.24 -7.61
CA ASP A 58 -0.07 -4.07 -7.69
C ASP A 58 0.38 -2.90 -6.82
N ARG A 59 -0.22 -1.74 -7.01
CA ARG A 59 0.06 -0.53 -6.24
C ARG A 59 -1.07 0.48 -6.28
N ARG A 60 -1.11 1.35 -5.27
CA ARG A 60 -1.88 2.61 -5.30
C ARG A 60 -1.15 3.68 -4.50
N LEU A 61 -1.06 4.89 -5.06
CA LEU A 61 -0.54 6.06 -4.36
C LEU A 61 -1.53 6.45 -3.25
N TYR A 62 -1.03 6.73 -2.06
CA TYR A 62 -1.83 7.31 -0.99
C TYR A 62 -1.97 8.81 -1.23
N LEU A 63 -3.21 9.29 -1.25
CA LEU A 63 -3.53 10.71 -1.39
C LEU A 63 -3.94 11.23 0.00
N PRO A 64 -3.13 12.10 0.65
CA PRO A 64 -3.48 12.72 1.93
C PRO A 64 -4.81 13.49 1.85
N GLN A 65 -5.50 13.65 2.99
CA GLN A 65 -6.81 14.28 3.01
C GLN A 65 -6.77 15.74 2.52
N GLU A 66 -5.71 16.48 2.85
CA GLU A 66 -5.52 17.85 2.37
C GLU A 66 -5.39 17.90 0.85
N TRP A 67 -4.66 16.96 0.26
CA TRP A 67 -4.56 16.81 -1.19
C TRP A 67 -5.87 16.39 -1.84
N ALA A 68 -6.62 15.50 -1.20
CA ALA A 68 -7.88 15.03 -1.74
C ALA A 68 -8.93 16.15 -1.83
N ASN A 69 -8.82 17.18 -0.99
CA ASN A 69 -9.74 18.30 -0.90
C ASN A 69 -9.26 19.58 -1.62
N GLU A 70 -8.09 19.57 -2.26
CA GLU A 70 -7.50 20.74 -2.91
C GLU A 70 -7.52 20.56 -4.43
N GLU A 71 -8.43 21.27 -5.09
CA GLU A 71 -8.76 21.06 -6.50
C GLU A 71 -7.60 21.44 -7.43
N VAL A 72 -6.90 22.54 -7.15
CA VAL A 72 -5.84 23.08 -8.00
C VAL A 72 -4.64 22.13 -8.13
N ARG A 73 -4.20 21.48 -7.03
CA ARG A 73 -3.12 20.50 -7.00
C ARG A 73 -3.58 19.18 -7.61
N ARG A 74 -4.84 18.78 -7.43
CA ARG A 74 -5.42 17.61 -8.09
C ARG A 74 -5.38 17.77 -9.60
N GLU A 75 -5.86 18.90 -10.12
CA GLU A 75 -5.84 19.21 -11.55
C GLU A 75 -4.40 19.26 -12.08
N LYS A 76 -3.51 19.99 -11.39
CA LYS A 76 -2.10 20.13 -11.78
C LYS A 76 -1.37 18.79 -11.85
N CYS A 77 -1.70 17.85 -10.96
CA CYS A 77 -1.10 16.52 -10.92
C CYS A 77 -1.90 15.46 -11.68
N HIS A 78 -2.96 15.85 -12.38
CA HIS A 78 -3.86 14.95 -13.12
C HIS A 78 -4.41 13.80 -12.25
N VAL A 79 -4.81 14.13 -11.02
CA VAL A 79 -5.44 13.17 -10.10
C VAL A 79 -6.82 12.81 -10.65
N PRO A 80 -7.13 11.52 -10.90
CA PRO A 80 -8.45 11.11 -11.35
C PRO A 80 -9.57 11.53 -10.39
N GLU A 81 -10.74 11.88 -10.93
CA GLU A 81 -11.88 12.39 -10.16
C GLU A 81 -12.36 11.38 -9.10
N ASP A 82 -12.32 10.09 -9.39
CA ASP A 82 -12.73 9.00 -8.51
C ASP A 82 -11.75 8.71 -7.37
N VAL A 83 -10.56 9.33 -7.37
CA VAL A 83 -9.59 9.17 -6.30
C VAL A 83 -9.93 10.10 -5.14
N GLU A 84 -10.51 9.54 -4.09
CA GLU A 84 -10.74 10.19 -2.81
C GLU A 84 -9.69 9.80 -1.75
N PHE A 85 -9.68 10.54 -0.64
CA PHE A 85 -8.91 10.17 0.55
C PHE A 85 -9.33 8.80 1.06
N GLN A 86 -8.36 7.92 1.28
CA GLN A 86 -8.60 6.60 1.83
C GLN A 86 -7.44 6.19 2.74
N LYS A 87 -7.77 5.64 3.92
CA LYS A 87 -6.75 5.10 4.84
C LYS A 87 -5.93 4.00 4.16
N THR A 88 -4.64 3.93 4.46
CA THR A 88 -3.69 2.95 3.90
C THR A 88 -4.18 1.50 3.99
N TRP A 89 -4.77 1.10 5.11
CA TRP A 89 -5.33 -0.25 5.28
C TRP A 89 -6.54 -0.52 4.37
N ARG A 90 -7.35 0.48 4.04
CA ARG A 90 -8.46 0.32 3.07
C ARG A 90 -7.92 0.16 1.66
N ILE A 91 -6.93 0.97 1.31
CA ILE A 91 -6.21 0.82 0.04
C ILE A 91 -5.68 -0.61 -0.07
N ALA A 92 -4.98 -1.11 0.96
CA ALA A 92 -4.46 -2.47 1.00
C ALA A 92 -5.55 -3.54 0.75
N LEU A 93 -6.73 -3.41 1.38
CA LEU A 93 -7.85 -4.33 1.15
C LEU A 93 -8.35 -4.26 -0.30
N ASP A 94 -8.52 -3.06 -0.86
CA ASP A 94 -8.94 -2.89 -2.25
C ASP A 94 -7.92 -3.52 -3.22
N LEU A 95 -6.62 -3.38 -2.95
CA LEU A 95 -5.55 -4.03 -3.73
C LEU A 95 -5.65 -5.56 -3.65
N LEU A 96 -5.93 -6.11 -2.48
CA LEU A 96 -6.06 -7.56 -2.29
C LEU A 96 -7.32 -8.08 -2.99
N ASP A 97 -8.44 -7.39 -2.86
CA ASP A 97 -9.73 -7.85 -3.42
C ASP A 97 -9.71 -7.86 -4.95
N ARG A 98 -8.98 -6.94 -5.58
CA ARG A 98 -8.83 -6.93 -7.05
C ARG A 98 -7.80 -7.95 -7.57
N SER A 99 -6.74 -8.23 -6.81
CA SER A 99 -5.60 -9.03 -7.30
C SER A 99 -5.62 -10.51 -6.92
N LEU A 100 -6.32 -10.88 -5.84
CA LEU A 100 -6.33 -12.25 -5.33
C LEU A 100 -7.33 -13.24 -5.96
N PRO A 101 -8.48 -12.86 -6.55
CA PRO A 101 -9.49 -13.83 -7.00
C PRO A 101 -8.99 -14.94 -7.94
N SER A 102 -7.95 -14.67 -8.72
CA SER A 102 -7.36 -15.61 -9.69
C SER A 102 -5.91 -15.98 -9.41
N LEU A 103 -5.34 -15.57 -8.26
CA LEU A 103 -3.94 -15.77 -7.94
C LEU A 103 -3.79 -16.85 -6.86
N PRO A 104 -3.24 -18.03 -7.16
CA PRO A 104 -2.90 -19.03 -6.14
C PRO A 104 -1.96 -18.44 -5.08
N HIS A 105 -2.29 -18.61 -3.80
CA HIS A 105 -1.46 -18.20 -2.67
C HIS A 105 -1.89 -18.94 -1.40
N GLY A 106 -0.93 -19.18 -0.50
CA GLY A 106 -1.18 -19.79 0.82
C GLY A 106 -1.22 -18.76 1.93
N TRP A 107 -0.55 -17.62 1.71
CA TRP A 107 -0.24 -16.64 2.73
C TRP A 107 -0.44 -15.21 2.25
N ILE A 108 -0.96 -14.37 3.14
CA ILE A 108 -0.92 -12.92 3.02
C ILE A 108 -0.17 -12.38 4.23
N VAL A 109 0.86 -11.57 3.98
CA VAL A 109 1.71 -10.96 5.00
C VAL A 109 1.77 -9.45 4.80
N GLY A 110 1.95 -8.72 5.89
CA GLY A 110 2.13 -7.28 5.85
C GLY A 110 2.59 -6.73 7.19
N ASP A 111 2.84 -5.42 7.22
CA ASP A 111 3.25 -4.72 8.42
C ASP A 111 2.18 -4.78 9.53
N GLY A 112 2.61 -4.70 10.78
CA GLY A 112 1.76 -4.67 11.96
C GLY A 112 0.75 -3.52 11.96
N GLU A 113 1.02 -2.40 11.30
CA GLU A 113 0.02 -1.34 11.10
C GLU A 113 -1.25 -1.86 10.39
N LEU A 114 -1.07 -2.70 9.37
CA LEU A 114 -2.18 -3.29 8.60
C LEU A 114 -2.95 -4.34 9.42
N GLY A 115 -2.27 -5.05 10.32
CA GLY A 115 -2.89 -6.06 11.20
C GLY A 115 -3.76 -5.49 12.33
N ARG A 116 -3.69 -4.18 12.61
CA ARG A 116 -4.49 -3.52 13.65
C ARG A 116 -5.91 -3.16 13.19
N ALA A 117 -6.16 -3.14 11.88
CA ALA A 117 -7.49 -2.93 11.33
C ALA A 117 -8.25 -4.28 11.35
N ALA A 118 -9.21 -4.43 12.28
CA ALA A 118 -9.97 -5.66 12.49
C ALA A 118 -11.01 -5.97 11.37
N ALA A 119 -10.64 -5.84 10.09
CA ALA A 119 -11.59 -5.67 8.99
C ALA A 119 -11.72 -6.83 8.00
N ARG A 120 -11.00 -7.96 8.15
CA ARG A 120 -11.10 -9.08 7.18
C ARG A 120 -11.11 -10.46 7.84
N PRO A 121 -12.13 -11.30 7.60
CA PRO A 121 -11.99 -12.75 7.72
C PRO A 121 -11.08 -13.22 6.57
N ALA A 122 -9.85 -13.66 6.88
CA ALA A 122 -8.91 -14.11 5.87
C ALA A 122 -9.41 -15.41 5.21
N ARG A 123 -9.47 -15.44 3.87
CA ARG A 123 -9.29 -16.68 3.11
C ARG A 123 -7.79 -16.85 2.93
N GLY A 124 -7.23 -17.98 3.38
CA GLY A 124 -5.78 -18.17 3.48
C GLY A 124 -5.23 -17.90 4.88
N ARG A 125 -3.95 -18.21 5.10
CA ARG A 125 -3.29 -17.98 6.40
C ARG A 125 -2.72 -16.55 6.43
N SER A 126 -2.89 -15.85 7.55
CA SER A 126 -2.40 -14.48 7.74
C SER A 126 -1.45 -14.40 8.92
N VAL A 127 -0.31 -13.72 8.76
CA VAL A 127 0.63 -13.38 9.84
C VAL A 127 1.04 -11.93 9.70
N SER A 128 0.94 -11.15 10.78
CA SER A 128 1.52 -9.82 10.89
C SER A 128 2.89 -9.90 11.57
N SER A 129 3.94 -9.35 10.98
CA SER A 129 5.21 -9.21 11.68
C SER A 129 5.25 -7.89 12.45
N SER A 130 5.07 -7.92 13.77
CA SER A 130 5.36 -6.77 14.61
C SER A 130 6.84 -6.78 14.98
N ARG A 131 7.67 -5.99 14.31
CA ARG A 131 8.91 -5.51 14.94
C ARG A 131 8.64 -4.12 15.49
N SER A 132 8.16 -4.09 16.72
CA SER A 132 8.14 -2.88 17.52
C SER A 132 9.58 -2.38 17.67
N ILE A 133 9.83 -1.14 17.28
CA ILE A 133 10.92 -0.32 17.82
C ILE A 133 10.24 0.89 18.45
#